data_AF-A0A1I2USS4-F1
#
_entry.id   AF-A0A1I2USS4-F1
#
_cell.length_a   1.000
_cell.length_b   1.000
_cell.length_c   1.000
_cell.angle_alpha   90.00
_cell.angle_beta   90.00
_cell.angle_gamma   90.00
#
_symmetry.space_group_name_H-M   'P 1'
#
loop_
_entity.id
_entity.type
_entity.pdbx_description
1 polymer ?
#
loop_
_entity_poly.entity_id
_entity_poly.type
_entity_poly.pdbx_seq_one_letter_code
_entity_poly.pdbx_strand_id
1 'polypeptide(L)'
;MATIGTFTRTENGFTGSITTLTIQASKVAIVEESRGGEHAPTHRIFLGKIEIGAGWAKRSNEGRDYISLKIDDPSLPAPLFAGLFEEEDGRTHSVIWSRSTPKSDQRSKSRSEGRSNTRSRRN
;
A
#
# COMPACT_ATOMS: atom_id res chain seq x y z
N MET A 1 -14.08 -6.12 6.97
CA MET A 1 -13.30 -6.01 5.72
C MET A 1 -14.27 -5.70 4.60
N ALA A 2 -13.89 -4.92 3.59
CA ALA A 2 -14.74 -4.56 2.48
C ALA A 2 -13.93 -4.44 1.18
N THR A 3 -14.45 -4.98 0.08
CA THR A 3 -13.91 -4.70 -1.26
C THR A 3 -14.38 -3.30 -1.66
N ILE A 4 -13.42 -2.41 -1.89
CA ILE A 4 -13.67 -1.00 -2.21
C ILE A 4 -13.21 -0.64 -3.62
N GLY A 5 -12.78 -1.61 -4.42
CA GLY A 5 -12.30 -1.33 -5.76
C GLY A 5 -11.94 -2.59 -6.52
N THR A 6 -11.96 -2.46 -7.84
CA THR A 6 -11.57 -3.50 -8.79
C THR A 6 -10.64 -2.90 -9.82
N PHE A 7 -9.56 -3.63 -10.11
CA PHE A 7 -8.51 -3.24 -11.02
C PHE A 7 -8.24 -4.36 -12.02
N THR A 8 -7.71 -3.98 -13.17
CA THR A 8 -7.21 -4.89 -14.19
C THR A 8 -5.73 -4.63 -14.39
N ARG A 9 -4.96 -5.70 -14.58
CA ARG A 9 -3.54 -5.60 -14.88
C ARG A 9 -3.32 -4.96 -16.26
N THR A 10 -2.31 -4.13 -16.33
CA THR A 10 -1.83 -3.43 -17.54
C THR A 10 -0.35 -3.72 -17.74
N GLU A 11 0.24 -3.20 -18.80
CA GLU A 11 1.68 -3.39 -19.10
C GLU A 11 2.58 -2.88 -17.97
N ASN A 12 2.25 -1.72 -17.37
CA ASN A 12 3.12 -1.01 -16.40
C ASN A 12 2.51 -0.92 -14.98
N GLY A 13 1.56 -1.79 -14.65
CA GLY A 13 0.87 -1.80 -13.37
C GLY A 13 -0.61 -2.14 -13.48
N PHE A 14 -1.50 -1.34 -12.90
CA PHE A 14 -2.93 -1.63 -12.80
C PHE A 14 -3.79 -0.39 -13.07
N THR A 15 -4.98 -0.59 -13.64
CA THR A 15 -5.99 0.47 -13.79
C THR A 15 -7.34 0.00 -13.28
N GLY A 16 -8.09 0.89 -12.64
CA GLY A 16 -9.33 0.49 -12.00
C GLY A 16 -10.09 1.62 -11.35
N SER A 17 -10.86 1.28 -10.32
CA SER A 17 -11.67 2.23 -9.57
C SER A 17 -11.61 1.95 -8.07
N ILE A 18 -11.81 3.00 -7.28
CA ILE A 18 -11.94 2.94 -5.83
C ILE A 18 -13.19 3.71 -5.44
N THR A 19 -14.08 3.02 -4.72
CA THR A 19 -15.35 3.54 -4.26
C THR A 19 -15.54 3.27 -2.77
N THR A 20 -15.77 4.33 -2.01
CA THR A 20 -16.21 4.30 -0.61
C THR A 20 -17.44 5.20 -0.47
N LEU A 21 -17.94 5.40 0.76
CA LEU A 21 -19.04 6.35 0.98
C LEU A 21 -18.70 7.79 0.60
N THR A 22 -17.42 8.17 0.63
CA THR A 22 -16.96 9.56 0.39
C THR A 22 -16.03 9.69 -0.81
N ILE A 23 -15.57 8.58 -1.39
CA ILE A 23 -14.65 8.55 -2.53
C ILE A 23 -15.34 7.85 -3.69
N GLN A 24 -15.36 8.48 -4.87
CA GLN A 24 -15.80 7.86 -6.12
C GLN A 24 -14.74 8.12 -7.19
N ALA A 25 -13.61 7.41 -7.09
CA ALA A 25 -12.47 7.60 -7.97
C ALA A 25 -12.49 6.55 -9.09
N SER A 26 -12.89 6.96 -10.29
CA SER A 26 -12.76 6.15 -11.51
C SER A 26 -11.42 6.38 -12.20
N LYS A 27 -10.88 5.36 -12.89
CA LYS A 27 -9.62 5.46 -13.66
C LYS A 27 -8.40 5.75 -12.79
N VAL A 28 -8.35 5.14 -11.61
CA VAL A 28 -7.17 5.14 -10.77
C VAL A 28 -6.10 4.28 -11.44
N ALA A 29 -4.88 4.79 -11.53
CA ALA A 29 -3.72 4.05 -12.04
C ALA A 29 -2.76 3.74 -10.89
N ILE A 30 -2.33 2.49 -10.79
CA ILE A 30 -1.27 2.04 -9.88
C ILE A 30 -0.09 1.67 -10.76
N VAL A 31 0.96 2.49 -10.77
CA VAL A 31 2.08 2.36 -11.70
C VAL A 31 3.32 1.89 -10.94
N GLU A 32 4.06 0.95 -11.51
CA GLU A 32 5.33 0.52 -10.96
C GLU A 32 6.35 1.66 -10.95
N GLU A 33 7.14 1.78 -9.88
CA GLU A 33 8.19 2.79 -9.74
C GLU A 33 9.56 2.14 -9.54
N SER A 34 10.60 2.75 -10.09
CA SER A 34 11.97 2.32 -9.83
C SER A 34 12.30 2.48 -8.34
N ARG A 35 12.69 1.37 -7.70
CA ARG A 35 12.94 1.35 -6.26
C ARG A 35 14.17 2.18 -5.92
N GLY A 36 13.98 3.27 -5.18
CA GLY A 36 15.05 4.14 -4.67
C GLY A 36 15.65 3.72 -3.32
N GLY A 37 15.14 2.65 -2.68
CA GLY A 37 15.62 2.17 -1.37
C GLY A 37 14.73 1.09 -0.73
N GLU A 38 15.14 0.53 0.42
CA GLU A 38 14.45 -0.59 1.09
C GLU A 38 13.00 -0.27 1.51
N HIS A 39 12.75 0.98 1.90
CA HIS A 39 11.41 1.45 2.31
C HIS A 39 10.73 2.32 1.25
N ALA A 40 11.37 2.51 0.10
CA ALA A 40 10.78 3.27 -0.99
C ALA A 40 9.52 2.55 -1.49
N PRO A 41 8.50 3.31 -1.92
CA PRO A 41 7.34 2.72 -2.58
C PRO A 41 7.78 1.94 -3.81
N THR A 42 7.06 0.86 -4.08
CA THR A 42 7.25 0.07 -5.31
C THR A 42 6.23 0.45 -6.38
N HIS A 43 5.15 1.11 -5.96
CA HIS A 43 4.11 1.63 -6.84
C HIS A 43 3.69 3.02 -6.42
N ARG A 44 3.27 3.83 -7.39
CA ARG A 44 2.63 5.12 -7.21
C ARG A 44 1.18 5.05 -7.65
N ILE A 45 0.30 5.73 -6.92
CA ILE A 45 -1.15 5.71 -7.19
C ILE A 45 -1.55 7.08 -7.72
N PHE A 46 -2.16 7.11 -8.89
CA PHE A 46 -2.58 8.33 -9.57
C PHE A 46 -4.08 8.35 -9.85
N LEU A 47 -4.65 9.55 -9.80
CA LEU A 47 -5.93 9.87 -10.43
C LEU A 47 -5.68 10.96 -11.47
N GLY A 48 -5.75 10.60 -12.75
CA GLY A 48 -5.32 11.48 -13.83
C GLY A 48 -3.83 11.81 -13.72
N LYS A 49 -3.50 13.08 -13.48
CA LYS A 49 -2.11 13.57 -13.33
C LYS A 49 -1.69 13.78 -11.87
N ILE A 50 -2.58 13.55 -10.92
CA ILE A 50 -2.37 13.83 -9.50
C ILE A 50 -1.98 12.53 -8.81
N GLU A 51 -0.87 12.53 -8.07
CA GLU A 51 -0.51 11.44 -7.18
C GLU A 51 -1.36 11.48 -5.91
N ILE A 52 -2.05 10.38 -5.61
CA ILE A 52 -2.99 10.26 -4.50
C ILE A 52 -2.57 9.19 -3.47
N GLY A 53 -1.37 8.63 -3.64
CA GLY A 53 -0.87 7.60 -2.75
C GLY A 53 0.27 6.76 -3.31
N ALA A 54 0.61 5.72 -2.56
CA ALA A 54 1.70 4.83 -2.87
C ALA A 54 1.38 3.38 -2.47
N GLY A 55 2.12 2.45 -3.07
CA GLY A 55 2.00 1.02 -2.85
C GLY A 55 3.34 0.34 -2.58
N TRP A 56 3.29 -0.74 -1.79
CA TRP A 56 4.45 -1.58 -1.48
C TRP A 56 4.08 -3.04 -1.75
N ALA A 57 4.81 -3.67 -2.67
CA ALA A 57 4.73 -5.12 -2.86
C ALA A 57 5.15 -5.83 -1.56
N LYS A 58 4.27 -6.69 -1.06
CA LYS A 58 4.44 -7.47 0.17
C LYS A 58 4.01 -8.91 -0.08
N ARG A 59 4.44 -9.78 0.83
CA ARG A 59 3.98 -11.16 0.91
C ARG A 59 3.26 -11.37 2.24
N SER A 60 2.09 -12.00 2.20
CA SER A 60 1.31 -12.32 3.39
C SER A 60 1.96 -13.46 4.19
N ASN A 61 1.53 -13.66 5.43
CA ASN A 61 1.98 -14.80 6.24
C ASN A 61 1.60 -16.15 5.62
N GLU A 62 0.53 -16.17 4.82
CA GLU A 62 0.05 -17.34 4.06
C GLU A 62 0.79 -17.50 2.73
N GLY A 63 1.82 -16.67 2.48
CA GLY A 63 2.66 -16.77 1.29
C GLY A 63 2.05 -16.16 0.02
N ARG A 64 0.96 -15.40 0.13
CA ARG A 64 0.32 -14.71 -1.02
C ARG A 64 0.94 -13.35 -1.26
N ASP A 65 1.30 -13.05 -2.50
CA ASP A 65 1.78 -11.72 -2.88
C ASP A 65 0.60 -10.73 -3.00
N TYR A 66 0.83 -9.50 -2.56
CA TYR A 66 -0.15 -8.42 -2.61
C TYR A 66 0.54 -7.06 -2.61
N ILE A 67 -0.17 -6.01 -3.01
CA ILE A 67 0.33 -4.64 -2.88
C ILE A 67 -0.39 -3.97 -1.72
N SER A 68 0.36 -3.61 -0.69
CA SER A 68 -0.13 -2.77 0.40
C SER A 68 -0.25 -1.35 -0.10
N LEU A 69 -1.46 -0.79 -0.12
CA LEU A 69 -1.77 0.55 -0.59
C LEU A 69 -1.92 1.52 0.59
N LYS A 70 -1.39 2.73 0.43
CA LYS A 70 -1.70 3.92 1.25
C LYS A 70 -2.25 4.98 0.31
N ILE A 71 -3.51 5.36 0.51
CA ILE A 71 -4.20 6.44 -0.21
C ILE A 71 -4.28 7.62 0.74
N ASP A 72 -3.71 8.75 0.33
CA ASP A 72 -3.48 9.91 1.21
C ASP A 72 -3.77 11.18 0.41
N ASP A 73 -5.07 11.49 0.28
CA ASP A 73 -5.56 12.67 -0.42
C ASP A 73 -5.98 13.75 0.60
N PRO A 74 -5.77 15.05 0.31
CA PRO A 74 -6.13 16.14 1.23
C PRO A 74 -7.60 16.18 1.68
N SER A 75 -8.52 15.56 0.92
CA SER A 75 -9.94 15.44 1.31
C SER A 75 -10.17 14.39 2.41
N LEU A 76 -9.17 13.56 2.71
CA LEU A 76 -9.26 12.53 3.73
C LEU A 76 -8.76 13.07 5.07
N PRO A 77 -9.49 12.83 6.18
CA PRO A 77 -9.03 13.22 7.51
C PRO A 77 -7.81 12.40 7.99
N ALA A 78 -7.54 11.25 7.37
CA ALA A 78 -6.38 10.41 7.60
C ALA A 78 -6.16 9.48 6.39
N PRO A 79 -4.93 8.94 6.21
CA PRO A 79 -4.65 7.99 5.14
C PRO A 79 -5.55 6.74 5.20
N LEU A 80 -6.00 6.27 4.05
CA LEU A 80 -6.71 5.01 3.89
C LEU A 80 -5.73 3.90 3.47
N PHE A 81 -5.68 2.83 4.27
CA PHE A 81 -4.85 1.66 3.99
C PHE A 81 -5.69 0.50 3.45
N ALA A 82 -5.23 -0.10 2.36
CA ALA A 82 -5.88 -1.25 1.74
C ALA A 82 -4.85 -2.22 1.15
N GLY A 83 -5.27 -3.40 0.72
CA GLY A 83 -4.44 -4.32 -0.04
C GLY A 83 -5.03 -4.58 -1.43
N LEU A 84 -4.20 -4.57 -2.47
CA LEU A 84 -4.56 -5.06 -3.79
C LEU A 84 -4.17 -6.54 -3.90
N PHE A 85 -5.14 -7.40 -4.16
CA PHE A 85 -4.97 -8.83 -4.27
C PHE A 85 -5.39 -9.33 -5.65
N GLU A 86 -4.66 -10.29 -6.19
CA GLU A 86 -5.05 -11.03 -7.39
C GLU A 86 -6.24 -11.95 -7.11
N GLU A 87 -7.21 -11.90 -8.01
CA GLU A 87 -8.36 -12.80 -8.05
C GLU A 87 -8.02 -14.09 -8.80
N GLU A 88 -8.92 -15.08 -8.76
CA GLU A 88 -8.68 -16.41 -9.35
C GLU A 88 -8.45 -16.40 -10.86
N ASP A 89 -8.92 -15.37 -11.58
CA ASP A 89 -8.77 -15.26 -13.04
C ASP A 89 -7.37 -14.77 -13.49
N GLY A 90 -6.53 -14.32 -12.55
CA GLY A 90 -5.19 -13.79 -12.78
C GLY A 90 -5.12 -12.48 -13.59
N ARG A 91 -6.26 -11.84 -13.85
CA ARG A 91 -6.36 -10.59 -14.63
C ARG A 91 -6.98 -9.46 -13.83
N THR A 92 -7.92 -9.80 -12.97
CA THR A 92 -8.61 -8.88 -12.09
C THR A 92 -7.98 -8.90 -10.71
N HIS A 93 -8.07 -7.76 -10.05
CA HIS A 93 -7.54 -7.55 -8.73
C HIS A 93 -8.54 -6.77 -7.89
N SER A 94 -8.76 -7.19 -6.66
CA SER A 94 -9.61 -6.47 -5.72
C SER A 94 -8.80 -5.63 -4.76
N VAL A 95 -9.26 -4.39 -4.53
CA VAL A 95 -8.79 -3.56 -3.42
C VAL A 95 -9.64 -3.87 -2.20
N ILE A 96 -9.01 -4.48 -1.21
CA ILE A 96 -9.63 -4.91 0.01
C ILE A 96 -9.18 -3.98 1.14
N TRP A 97 -10.13 -3.24 1.68
CA TRP A 97 -9.94 -2.42 2.86
C TRP A 97 -10.31 -3.18 4.13
N SER A 98 -9.51 -3.01 5.17
CA SER A 98 -9.83 -3.49 6.51
C SER A 98 -9.48 -2.42 7.54
N ARG A 99 -10.28 -2.34 8.60
CA ARG A 99 -10.01 -1.43 9.71
C ARG A 99 -8.92 -2.06 10.57
N SER A 100 -7.71 -1.50 10.55
CA SER A 100 -6.66 -1.89 11.50
C SER A 100 -7.14 -1.63 12.92
N THR A 101 -7.04 -2.63 13.79
CA THR A 101 -7.23 -2.43 15.22
C THR A 101 -5.89 -1.91 15.81
N PRO A 102 -5.91 -1.05 16.85
CA PRO A 102 -4.71 -0.32 17.31
C PRO A 102 -3.48 -1.15 17.75
N LYS A 103 -3.55 -2.48 17.74
CA LYS A 103 -2.42 -3.36 18.14
C LYS A 103 -1.44 -3.68 17.01
N SER A 104 -1.77 -3.46 15.74
CA SER A 104 -0.90 -3.86 14.61
C SER A 104 0.25 -2.87 14.32
N ASP A 105 0.12 -1.59 14.69
CA ASP A 105 1.08 -0.54 14.33
C ASP A 105 2.26 -0.39 15.30
N GLN A 106 2.23 -1.00 16.49
CA GLN A 106 3.36 -0.91 17.43
C GLN A 106 4.53 -1.83 17.09
N ARG A 107 4.34 -2.85 16.24
CA ARG A 107 5.40 -3.83 15.93
C ARG A 107 6.42 -3.32 14.91
N SER A 108 6.13 -2.25 14.17
CA SER A 108 7.07 -1.66 13.21
C SER A 108 8.01 -0.63 13.85
N LYS A 109 7.60 0.04 14.94
CA LYS A 109 8.46 1.02 15.65
C LYS A 109 9.49 0.39 16.59
N SER A 110 9.26 -0.83 17.10
CA SER A 110 10.19 -1.48 18.05
C SER A 110 11.43 -2.09 17.41
N ARG A 111 11.53 -2.16 16.07
CA ARG A 111 12.71 -2.70 15.38
C ARG A 111 13.80 -1.67 15.07
N SER A 112 13.51 -0.37 15.16
CA SER A 112 14.48 0.70 14.85
C SER A 112 15.25 1.24 16.06
N GLU A 113 14.84 0.96 17.30
CA GLU A 113 15.51 1.46 18.51
C GLU A 113 16.60 0.52 19.08
N GLY A 114 16.83 -0.64 18.45
CA GLY A 114 17.71 -1.69 18.99
C GLY A 114 19.19 -1.65 18.60
N ARG A 115 19.67 -0.61 17.89
CA ARG A 115 21.09 -0.52 17.48
C ARG A 115 21.67 0.85 17.78
N SER A 116 22.04 1.12 19.04
CA SER A 116 23.07 2.12 19.41
C SER A 116 23.38 2.08 20.92
N ASN A 117 24.41 1.33 21.32
CA ASN A 117 25.30 1.54 22.48
C ASN A 117 26.06 0.21 22.72
N THR A 118 27.38 0.11 22.86
CA THR A 118 28.44 1.09 23.14
C THR A 118 29.76 0.41 22.73
N ARG A 119 30.48 0.97 21.75
CA ARG A 119 31.93 0.79 21.61
C ARG A 119 32.54 2.06 22.19
N SER A 120 33.26 1.98 23.32
CA SER A 120 34.43 2.81 23.66
C SER A 120 34.66 2.87 25.18
N ARG A 121 35.86 2.44 25.58
CA ARG A 121 36.70 2.79 26.75
C ARG A 121 37.56 1.54 27.00
N ARG A 122 38.82 1.43 26.54
CA ARG A 122 40.02 2.17 27.00
C ARG A 122 39.91 2.51 28.49
N ASN A 123 40.49 1.68 29.35
CA ASN A 123 41.90 1.78 29.76
C ASN A 123 42.42 0.41 30.17
#